data_AF-A0A0D7WVA5-F1
#
_entry.id   AF-A0A0D7WVA5-F1
#
_cell.length_a   1.000
_cell.length_b   1.000
_cell.length_c   1.000
_cell.angle_alpha   90.00
_cell.angle_beta   90.00
_cell.angle_gamma   90.00
#
_symmetry.space_group_name_H-M   'P 1'
#
loop_
_entity.id
_entity.type
_entity.pdbx_description
1 polymer ?
#
loop_
_entity_poly.entity_id
_entity_poly.type
_entity_poly.pdbx_seq_one_letter_code
_entity_poly.pdbx_strand_id
1 'polypeptide(L)' 'MESHTIVITQSRMAGWLMFNRFHKMDEKVDLKDSNRKIFIFKDSPPLRKAMEQYNEFKQVVDNIY' A
#
# COMPACT_ATOMS: atom_id res chain seq x y z
N MET A 1 -1.98 22.66 7.62
CA MET A 1 -1.53 21.75 6.55
C MET A 1 -1.84 20.34 7.01
N GLU A 2 -2.95 19.77 6.55
CA GLU A 2 -3.28 18.38 6.87
C GLU A 2 -2.27 17.48 6.16
N SER A 3 -1.50 16.73 6.95
CA SER A 3 -0.59 15.73 6.43
C SER A 3 -1.42 14.55 5.96
N HIS A 4 -1.94 14.61 4.73
CA HIS A 4 -2.69 13.50 4.17
C HIS A 4 -1.77 12.28 4.07
N THR A 5 -2.07 11.28 4.89
CA THR A 5 -1.41 9.97 4.88
C THR A 5 -2.44 8.96 4.43
N ILE A 6 -1.97 7.89 3.79
CA ILE A 6 -2.80 6.77 3.39
C ILE A 6 -2.38 5.54 4.18
N VAL A 7 -3.38 4.81 4.67
CA VAL A 7 -3.19 3.55 5.39
C VAL A 7 -3.48 2.40 4.44
N ILE A 8 -2.48 1.55 4.23
CA ILE A 8 -2.58 0.34 3.43
C ILE A 8 -2.56 -0.85 4.37
N THR A 9 -3.52 -1.77 4.24
CA THR A 9 -3.61 -2.98 5.08
C THR A 9 -3.12 -4.23 4.36
N GLN A 10 -3.03 -4.18 3.03
CA GLN A 10 -2.57 -5.31 2.22
C GLN A 10 -1.06 -5.28 2.06
N SER A 11 -0.37 -6.31 2.56
CA SER A 11 1.09 -6.44 2.46
C SER A 11 1.60 -6.45 1.02
N ARG A 12 0.87 -7.07 0.08
CA ARG A 12 1.23 -7.08 -1.35
C ARG A 12 1.24 -5.68 -1.96
N MET A 13 0.23 -4.87 -1.68
CA MET A 13 0.17 -3.47 -2.13
C MET A 13 1.31 -2.64 -1.51
N ALA A 14 1.55 -2.80 -0.21
CA ALA A 14 2.68 -2.12 0.43
C ALA A 14 4.02 -2.52 -0.21
N GLY A 15 4.21 -3.81 -0.52
CA GLY A 15 5.37 -4.31 -1.25
C GLY A 15 5.52 -3.68 -2.64
N TRP A 16 4.44 -3.61 -3.41
CA TRP A 16 4.42 -2.95 -4.72
C TRP A 16 4.83 -1.47 -4.63
N LEU A 17 4.30 -0.73 -3.65
CA LEU A 17 4.65 0.68 -3.45
C LEU A 17 6.13 0.85 -3.09
N MET A 18 6.65 0.03 -2.18
CA MET A 18 8.07 0.07 -1.80
C MET A 18 8.99 -0.31 -2.97
N PHE A 19 8.58 -1.27 -3.81
CA PHE A 19 9.31 -1.61 -5.04
C PHE A 19 9.37 -0.43 -6.02
N ASN A 20 8.28 0.35 -6.12
CA ASN A 20 8.21 1.60 -6.89
C ASN A 20 8.83 2.82 -6.18
N ARG A 21 9.70 2.58 -5.18
CA ARG A 21 10.46 3.60 -4.42
C ARG A 21 9.60 4.55 -3.58
N PHE A 22 8.36 4.21 -3.28
CA PHE A 22 7.60 4.95 -2.27
C PHE A 22 8.04 4.53 -0.87
N HIS A 23 8.53 5.49 -0.09
CA HIS A 23 8.93 5.24 1.28
C HIS A 23 7.71 5.15 2.19
N LYS A 24 7.63 4.04 2.93
CA LYS A 24 6.69 3.89 4.04
C LYS A 24 7.12 4.84 5.15
N MET A 25 6.19 5.64 5.65
CA MET A 25 6.42 6.54 6.79
C MET A 25 6.45 5.76 8.10
N ASP A 26 5.57 4.77 8.24
CA ASP A 26 5.43 4.00 9.47
C ASP A 26 4.79 2.62 9.21
N GLU A 27 5.02 1.66 10.11
CA GLU A 27 4.34 0.36 10.16
C GLU A 27 3.89 0.07 11.58
N LYS A 28 2.62 -0.26 11.72
CA LYS A 28 2.02 -0.57 13.02
C LYS A 28 1.22 -1.84 12.94
N VAL A 29 0.95 -2.40 14.10
CA VAL A 29 -0.04 -3.45 14.26
C VAL A 29 -1.44 -2.82 14.13
N ASP A 30 -2.38 -3.53 13.50
CA ASP A 30 -3.77 -3.09 13.43
C ASP A 30 -4.38 -3.11 14.83
N LEU A 31 -5.06 -2.02 15.22
CA LEU A 31 -5.66 -1.87 16.54
C LEU A 31 -6.80 -2.88 16.80
N LYS A 32 -7.42 -3.42 15.74
CA LYS A 32 -8.52 -4.37 15.83
C LYS A 32 -8.07 -5.82 15.73
N ASP A 33 -6.93 -6.08 15.11
CA ASP A 33 -6.39 -7.42 14.92
C ASP A 33 -4.86 -7.38 15.04
N SER A 34 -4.34 -7.86 16.18
CA SER A 34 -2.92 -7.83 16.46
C SER A 34 -2.08 -8.69 15.51
N ASN A 35 -2.71 -9.55 14.71
CA ASN A 35 -2.03 -10.37 13.71
C ASN A 35 -1.90 -9.65 12.36
N ARG A 36 -2.51 -8.47 12.20
CA ARG A 36 -2.44 -7.67 10.97
C ARG A 36 -1.49 -6.49 11.15
N LYS A 37 -0.85 -6.12 10.05
CA LYS A 37 -0.02 -4.92 9.95
C LYS A 37 -0.68 -3.90 9.07
N ILE A 38 -0.56 -2.65 9.46
CA ILE A 38 -0.94 -1.49 8.66
C ILE A 38 0.33 -0.73 8.26
N PHE A 39 0.36 -0.27 7.03
CA PHE A 39 1.49 0.42 6.41
C PHE A 39 1.04 1.84 6.08
N ILE A 40 1.75 2.83 6.62
CA ILE A 40 1.39 4.24 6.47
C ILE A 40 2.32 4.88 5.45
N PHE A 41 1.75 5.51 4.43
CA PHE A 41 2.49 6.24 3.40
C PHE A 41 2.02 7.69 3.33
N LYS A 42 2.88 8.55 2.80
CA LYS A 42 2.50 9.93 2.45
C LYS A 42 1.54 9.89 1.26
N ASP A 43 0.37 10.52 1.39
CA ASP A 43 -0.54 10.65 0.25
C ASP A 43 0.07 11.57 -0.80
N SER A 44 0.07 11.10 -2.05
CA SER A 44 0.54 11.87 -3.19
C SER A 44 -0.10 11.35 -4.48
N PRO A 45 -0.32 12.23 -5.47
CA PRO A 45 -0.86 11.79 -6.77
C PRO A 45 -0.06 10.64 -7.43
N PRO A 46 1.30 10.63 -7.40
CA PRO A 46 2.08 9.52 -7.96
C PRO A 46 1.85 8.20 -7.22
N LEU A 47 1.68 8.23 -5.90
CA LEU A 47 1.41 7.02 -5.11
C LEU A 47 0.05 6.41 -5.49
N ARG A 48 -0.98 7.25 -5.63
CA ARG A 48 -2.32 6.81 -6.06
C ARG A 48 -2.29 6.19 -7.46
N LYS A 49 -1.57 6.81 -8.40
CA LYS A 49 -1.36 6.26 -9.74
C LYS A 49 -0.67 4.88 -9.70
N ALA A 50 0.34 4.70 -8.85
CA ALA A 50 1.00 3.40 -8.69
C ALA A 50 0.04 2.34 -8.10
N MET A 51 -0.87 2.72 -7.20
CA MET A 51 -1.91 1.82 -6.69
C MET A 51 -2.91 1.40 -7.78
N GLU A 52 -3.29 2.31 -8.68
CA GLU A 52 -4.16 2.01 -9.82
C GLU A 52 -3.50 1.01 -10.77
N GLN A 53 -2.22 1.24 -11.13
CA GLN A 53 -1.44 0.33 -11.96
C GLN A 53 -1.34 -1.08 -11.36
N TYR A 54 -1.17 -1.19 -10.04
CA TYR A 54 -1.17 -2.49 -9.38
C TYR A 54 -2.47 -3.27 -9.63
N ASN A 55 -3.62 -2.60 -9.63
CA ASN A 55 -4.91 -3.26 -9.84
C ASN A 55 -5.04 -3.82 -11.28
N GLU A 56 -4.43 -3.17 -12.26
CA GLU A 56 -4.37 -3.64 -13.65
C GLU A 56 -3.56 -4.94 -13.75
N PHE A 57 -2.41 -5.02 -13.07
CA PHE A 57 -1.55 -6.21 -13.10
C PHE A 57 -2.01 -7.32 -12.14
N LYS A 58 -2.70 -6.99 -11.06
CA LYS A 58 -3.20 -7.96 -10.08
C LYS A 58 -4.13 -8.98 -10.74
N GLN A 59 -4.98 -8.55 -11.66
CA GLN A 59 -5.88 -9.43 -12.41
C GLN A 59 -5.12 -10.44 -13.28
N VAL A 60 -3.92 -10.09 -13.74
CA VAL A 60 -3.08 -11.01 -14.53
C VAL A 60 -2.46 -12.08 -13.62
N VAL A 61 -2.01 -11.71 -12.42
CA VAL A 61 -1.34 -12.63 -11.49
C VAL A 61 -2.33 -13.58 -10.81
N ASP A 62 -3.51 -13.10 -10.42
CA ASP A 62 -4.53 -13.94 -9.75
C ASP A 62 -5.17 -14.97 -10.70
N ASN A 63 -5.01 -14.82 -12.03
CA ASN A 63 -5.51 -15.78 -13.04
C ASN A 63 -4.49 -16.86 -13.44
N ILE A 64 -3.27 -16.82 -12.89
CA ILE A 64 -2.18 -17.75 -13.23
C ILE A 64 -1.97 -18.83 -12.14
N TYR A 65 -2.75 -18.79 -11.05
CA TYR A 65 -2.70 -19.76 -9.95
C TYR A 65 -4.05 -20.40 -9.64
#